data_AF-A0A524M909-F1
#
_entry.id   AF-A0A524M909-F1
#
_cell.length_a   1.000
_cell.length_b   1.000
_cell.length_c   1.000
_cell.angle_alpha   90.00
_cell.angle_beta   90.00
_cell.angle_gamma   90.00
#
_symmetry.space_group_name_H-M   'P 1'
#
loop_
_entity.id
_entity.type
_entity.pdbx_description
1 polymer ?
#
loop_
_entity_poly.entity_id
_entity_poly.type
_entity_poly.pdbx_seq_one_letter_code
_entity_poly.pdbx_strand_id
1 'polypeptide(L)'
;MLFICRSCGKSSSDIDMVLDGQCSCGSTHFHLVSEDRSELPKPLDAKEEIRRDLHRWLDLNLDSMSPDLVGNISVKFEVERDDLTS
;
A
#
# COMPACT_ATOMS: atom_id res chain seq x y z
N MET A 1 -17.56 -6.47 7.28
CA MET A 1 -16.55 -7.37 6.66
C MET A 1 -17.31 -8.40 5.83
N LEU A 2 -16.96 -8.58 4.55
CA LEU A 2 -17.74 -9.43 3.64
C LEU A 2 -16.91 -10.63 3.16
N PHE A 3 -17.51 -11.81 3.20
CA PHE A 3 -16.91 -13.02 2.65
C PHE A 3 -17.48 -13.25 1.25
N ILE A 4 -16.62 -13.21 0.23
CA ILE A 4 -17.06 -13.39 -1.15
C ILE A 4 -16.71 -14.82 -1.58
N CYS A 5 -17.71 -15.56 -2.05
CA CYS A 5 -17.49 -16.88 -2.63
C CYS A 5 -16.63 -16.77 -3.88
N ARG A 6 -15.54 -17.55 -3.95
CA ARG A 6 -14.64 -17.55 -5.11
C ARG A 6 -15.27 -18.10 -6.39
N SER A 7 -16.28 -18.95 -6.27
CA SER A 7 -16.90 -19.60 -7.43
C SER A 7 -18.02 -18.77 -8.05
N CYS A 8 -18.92 -18.19 -7.24
CA CYS A 8 -20.09 -17.45 -7.74
C CYS A 8 -20.05 -15.94 -7.49
N GLY A 9 -19.06 -15.43 -6.75
CA GLY A 9 -18.93 -14.00 -6.46
C GLY A 9 -19.99 -13.42 -5.52
N LYS A 10 -20.93 -14.24 -5.01
CA LYS A 10 -21.91 -13.79 -4.01
C LYS A 10 -21.21 -13.47 -2.70
N SER A 11 -21.54 -12.32 -2.11
CA SER A 11 -21.10 -11.94 -0.78
C SER A 11 -22.01 -12.57 0.28
N SER A 12 -21.40 -13.02 1.37
CA SER A 12 -22.07 -13.42 2.61
C SER A 12 -21.45 -12.64 3.76
N SER A 13 -22.28 -12.13 4.66
CA SER A 13 -21.87 -11.57 5.95
C SER A 13 -22.03 -12.56 7.11
N ASP A 14 -22.61 -13.74 6.83
CA ASP A 14 -22.83 -14.80 7.81
C ASP A 14 -21.59 -15.69 7.91
N ILE A 15 -20.94 -15.68 9.07
CA ILE A 15 -19.69 -16.41 9.35
C ILE A 15 -19.95 -17.91 9.42
N ASP A 16 -21.11 -18.34 9.94
CA ASP A 16 -21.42 -19.76 10.10
C ASP A 16 -21.57 -20.42 8.72
N MET A 17 -22.23 -19.74 7.77
CA MET A 17 -22.31 -20.21 6.37
C MET A 17 -20.96 -20.32 5.67
N VAL A 18 -20.00 -19.46 6.03
CA VAL A 18 -18.65 -19.46 5.45
C VAL A 18 -17.82 -20.62 6.01
N LEU A 19 -17.92 -20.86 7.33
CA LEU A 19 -17.21 -21.95 8.00
C LEU A 19 -17.76 -23.32 7.61
N ASP A 20 -19.08 -23.44 7.44
CA ASP A 20 -19.73 -24.67 6.98
C ASP A 20 -19.62 -24.87 5.46
N GLY A 21 -19.05 -23.91 4.72
CA GLY A 21 -18.83 -24.03 3.29
C GLY A 21 -20.11 -24.06 2.45
N GLN A 22 -21.23 -23.55 2.99
CA GLN A 22 -22.57 -23.66 2.42
C GLN A 22 -22.88 -22.52 1.44
N CYS A 23 -21.98 -22.21 0.51
CA CYS A 23 -22.38 -21.31 -0.57
C CYS A 23 -23.48 -22.00 -1.41
N SER A 24 -24.48 -21.25 -1.88
CA SER A 24 -25.55 -21.77 -2.75
C SER A 24 -25.04 -22.43 -4.04
N CYS A 25 -23.77 -22.24 -4.40
CA CYS A 25 -23.11 -22.87 -5.54
C CYS A 25 -22.31 -24.13 -5.19
N GLY A 26 -22.32 -24.57 -3.92
CA GLY A 26 -21.57 -25.74 -3.43
C GLY A 26 -20.08 -25.50 -3.17
N SER A 27 -19.61 -24.25 -3.28
CA SER A 27 -18.21 -23.90 -3.01
C SER A 27 -17.97 -23.58 -1.54
N THR A 28 -16.93 -24.19 -0.97
CA THR A 28 -16.45 -23.96 0.39
C THR A 28 -15.38 -22.88 0.48
N HIS A 29 -15.01 -22.27 -0.66
CA HIS A 29 -13.92 -21.32 -0.75
C HIS A 29 -14.42 -19.87 -0.80
N PHE A 30 -14.24 -19.16 0.30
CA PHE A 30 -14.52 -17.74 0.43
C PHE A 30 -13.21 -16.94 0.55
N HIS A 31 -13.23 -15.70 0.10
CA HIS A 31 -12.17 -14.74 0.38
C HIS A 31 -12.74 -13.57 1.18
N LEU A 32 -12.02 -13.18 2.23
CA LEU A 32 -12.38 -12.03 3.04
C LEU A 32 -12.06 -10.75 2.27
N VAL A 33 -13.05 -9.88 2.18
CA VAL A 33 -12.93 -8.55 1.58
C VAL A 33 -13.35 -7.53 2.63
N SER A 34 -12.45 -6.59 2.91
CA SER A 34 -12.80 -5.37 3.65
C SER A 34 -13.88 -4.63 2.86
N GLU A 35 -14.95 -4.20 3.53
CA GLU A 35 -16.06 -3.46 2.89
C GLU A 35 -15.60 -2.17 2.19
N ASP A 36 -14.41 -1.67 2.53
CA ASP A 36 -13.73 -0.62 1.78
C ASP A 36 -13.00 -1.17 0.55
N ARG A 37 -13.74 -1.26 -0.55
CA ARG A 37 -13.16 -1.36 -1.92
C ARG A 37 -13.38 -0.09 -2.75
N SER A 38 -13.84 0.99 -2.13
CA SER A 38 -14.31 2.19 -2.83
C SER A 38 -13.32 3.35 -2.87
N GLU A 39 -12.31 3.37 -2.01
CA GLU A 39 -11.34 4.47 -2.01
C GLU A 39 -10.06 4.03 -2.70
N LEU A 40 -9.80 4.61 -3.88
CA LEU A 40 -8.43 4.75 -4.37
C LEU A 40 -7.59 5.25 -3.19
N PRO A 41 -6.36 4.73 -3.00
CA PRO A 41 -5.49 5.17 -1.92
C PRO A 41 -5.48 6.70 -1.91
N LYS A 42 -5.81 7.30 -0.76
CA LYS A 42 -5.80 8.75 -0.65
C LYS A 42 -4.46 9.26 -1.17
N PRO A 43 -4.46 10.32 -2.00
CA PRO A 43 -3.21 10.90 -2.47
C PRO A 43 -2.35 11.20 -1.24
N LEU A 44 -1.06 10.91 -1.35
CA LEU A 44 -0.13 11.14 -0.28
C LEU A 44 -0.07 12.64 0.00
N ASP A 45 0.05 13.00 1.27
CA ASP A 45 0.37 14.38 1.63
C ASP A 45 1.75 14.75 1.04
N ALA A 46 1.97 16.02 0.72
CA ALA A 46 3.19 16.49 0.04
C ALA A 46 4.47 16.05 0.77
N LYS A 47 4.43 16.02 2.11
CA LYS A 47 5.54 15.53 2.94
C LYS A 47 5.84 14.05 2.72
N GLU A 48 4.81 13.23 2.56
CA GLU A 48 4.93 11.79 2.33
C GLU A 48 5.36 11.49 0.89
N GLU A 49 4.94 12.30 -0.08
CA GLU A 49 5.44 12.23 -1.46
C GLU A 49 6.94 12.51 -1.53
N ILE A 50 7.39 13.61 -0.91
CA ILE A 50 8.82 13.96 -0.84
C ILE A 50 9.61 12.83 -0.18
N ARG A 51 9.11 12.26 0.92
CA ARG A 51 9.76 11.14 1.61
C ARG A 51 9.88 9.91 0.70
N ARG A 52 8.78 9.51 0.04
CA ARG A 52 8.77 8.36 -0.87
C ARG A 52 9.77 8.54 -2.00
N ASP A 53 9.78 9.71 -2.62
CA ASP A 53 10.63 10.01 -3.77
C ASP A 53 12.12 10.03 -3.36
N LEU A 54 12.40 10.49 -2.14
CA LEU A 54 13.73 10.45 -1.54
C LEU A 54 14.24 9.04 -1.28
N HIS A 55 13.43 8.17 -0.68
CA HIS A 55 13.78 6.77 -0.49
C HIS A 55 14.08 6.11 -1.83
N ARG A 56 13.21 6.33 -2.82
CA ARG A 56 13.41 5.78 -4.16
C ARG A 56 14.70 6.28 -4.81
N TRP A 57 15.00 7.57 -4.67
CA TRP A 57 16.24 8.13 -5.18
C TRP A 57 17.45 7.50 -4.50
N LEU A 58 17.43 7.34 -3.16
CA LEU A 58 18.50 6.69 -2.42
C LEU A 58 18.71 5.25 -2.89
N ASP A 59 17.65 4.46 -2.99
CA ASP A 59 17.73 3.06 -3.42
C ASP A 59 18.36 2.96 -4.83
N LEU A 60 17.89 3.76 -5.79
CA LEU A 60 18.42 3.75 -7.16
C LEU A 60 19.89 4.14 -7.24
N ASN A 61 20.33 5.09 -6.42
CA ASN A 61 21.72 5.55 -6.44
C ASN A 61 22.64 4.61 -5.67
N LEU A 62 22.17 3.99 -4.59
CA LEU A 62 22.95 3.01 -3.83
C LEU A 62 23.08 1.68 -4.57
N ASP A 63 22.00 1.20 -5.19
CA ASP A 63 21.99 -0.05 -5.95
C ASP A 63 22.93 -0.01 -7.18
N SER A 64 23.20 1.19 -7.70
CA SER A 64 24.08 1.39 -8.86
C SER A 64 25.55 1.64 -8.49
N MET A 65 25.88 1.74 -7.20
CA MET A 65 27.25 1.99 -6.74
C MET A 65 27.94 0.72 -6.26
N SER A 66 29.27 0.65 -6.49
CA SER A 66 30.07 -0.42 -5.88
C SER A 66 30.20 -0.20 -4.37
N PRO A 67 30.26 -1.26 -3.56
CA PRO A 67 30.37 -1.16 -2.09
C PRO A 67 31.52 -0.26 -1.61
N ASP A 68 32.62 -0.20 -2.37
CA ASP A 68 33.81 0.60 -2.06
C ASP A 68 33.57 2.12 -2.14
N LEU A 69 32.51 2.56 -2.83
CA LEU A 69 32.16 3.98 -3.03
C LEU A 69 31.12 4.48 -2.01
N VAL A 70 30.40 3.57 -1.36
CA VAL A 70 29.29 3.91 -0.43
C VAL A 70 29.77 4.71 0.79
N GLY A 71 31.02 4.49 1.23
CA GLY A 71 31.60 5.15 2.40
C GLY A 71 31.79 6.67 2.28
N ASN A 72 31.70 7.24 1.07
CA ASN A 72 31.94 8.66 0.80
C ASN A 72 30.66 9.45 0.47
N ILE A 73 29.47 8.87 0.67
CA ILE A 73 28.22 9.52 0.30
C ILE A 73 27.77 10.47 1.41
N SER A 74 27.60 11.74 1.06
CA SER A 74 26.95 12.74 1.91
C SER A 74 25.70 13.30 1.22
N VAL A 75 24.56 13.25 1.89
CA VAL A 75 23.31 13.86 1.39
C VAL A 75 22.99 15.05 2.28
N LYS A 76 22.90 16.25 1.69
CA LYS A 76 22.55 17.49 2.39
C LYS A 76 21.16 17.94 1.98
N PHE A 77 20.28 18.15 2.96
CA PHE A 77 18.96 18.73 2.76
C PHE A 77 18.98 20.19 3.19
N GLU A 78 18.65 21.07 2.27
CA GLU A 78 18.47 22.48 2.55
C GLU A 78 17.01 22.84 2.26
N VAL A 79 16.34 23.39 3.26
CA VAL A 79 14.98 23.90 3.12
C VAL A 79 15.12 25.41 3.16
N GLU A 80 15.02 26.04 2.00
CA GLU A 80 14.89 27.49 1.92
C GLU A 80 13.50 27.85 2.43
N ARG A 81 13.44 28.60 3.55
CA ARG A 81 12.20 29.25 3.93
C ARG A 81 12.04 30.43 2.99
N ASP A 82 11.08 30.33 2.09
CA ASP A 82 10.63 31.46 1.31
C ASP A 82 9.97 32.45 2.29
N ASP A 83 10.68 33.51 2.68
CA ASP A 83 10.16 34.59 3.54
C ASP A 83 9.14 35.48 2.79
N LEU A 84 8.33 34.88 1.92
CA LEU A 84 7.21 35.49 1.22
C LEU A 84 5.90 35.08 1.89
N THR A 85 5.72 35.51 3.14
CA THR A 85 4.43 35.93 3.77
C THR A 85 4.62 36.00 5.29
N SER A 86 5.10 37.15 5.78
CA SER A 86 4.72 37.65 7.11
C SER A 86 3.64 38.71 6.96
#